data_AF-A0A1J6IPD7-F1
#
_entry.id   AF-A0A1J6IPD7-F1
#
_cell.length_a   1.000
_cell.length_b   1.000
_cell.length_c   1.000
_cell.angle_alpha   90.00
_cell.angle_beta   90.00
_cell.angle_gamma   90.00
#
_symmetry.space_group_name_H-M   'P 1'
#
loop_
_entity.id
_entity.type
_entity.pdbx_description
1 polymer ?
#
loop_
_entity_poly.entity_id
_entity_poly.type
_entity_poly.pdbx_seq_one_letter_code
_entity_poly.pdbx_strand_id
1 'polypeptide(L)'
;MSLVANEEFQHILRVQNTNVDGKQKIMFAMTSIKGIGRRFANIACKKADIDMSKRAGELSAAELDSLMVVVANPRQFKIPDWFLNRQKDYKDGKFSQVTSNALDINLVTSMVDFVLLASVSISNHC
;
A
#
# COMPACT_ATOMS: atom_id res chain seq x y z
N MET A 1 -13.38 18.98 22.96
CA MET A 1 -11.97 18.59 23.15
C MET A 1 -11.88 17.83 24.45
N SER A 2 -12.05 16.51 24.42
CA SER A 2 -11.94 15.66 25.60
C SER A 2 -10.48 15.35 25.88
N LEU A 3 -10.02 15.73 27.08
CA LEU A 3 -8.74 15.32 27.67
C LEU A 3 -8.90 13.87 28.16
N VAL A 4 -8.83 12.92 27.24
CA VAL A 4 -8.59 11.52 27.60
C VAL A 4 -7.25 11.20 26.99
N ALA A 5 -6.20 11.17 27.82
CA ALA A 5 -4.97 10.51 27.44
C ALA A 5 -5.35 9.03 27.25
N ASN A 6 -5.56 8.64 26.01
CA ASN A 6 -5.86 7.25 25.68
C ASN A 6 -4.62 6.44 26.10
N GLU A 7 -4.79 5.54 27.07
CA GLU A 7 -3.67 4.82 27.71
C GLU A 7 -2.90 3.91 26.73
N GLU A 8 -3.47 3.65 25.55
CA GLU A 8 -2.89 2.84 24.48
C GLU A 8 -2.47 3.69 23.25
N PHE A 9 -1.91 4.88 23.47
CA PHE A 9 -1.37 5.66 22.35
C PHE A 9 -0.06 5.09 21.83
N GLN A 10 -0.06 4.56 20.61
CA GLN A 10 1.16 4.09 19.95
C GLN A 10 1.85 5.24 19.22
N HIS A 11 2.97 5.71 19.76
CA HIS A 11 3.76 6.78 19.15
C HIS A 11 4.44 6.38 17.84
N ILE A 12 4.86 5.12 17.72
CA ILE A 12 5.53 4.58 16.54
C ILE A 12 4.83 3.27 16.18
N LEU A 13 4.26 3.22 14.98
CA LEU A 13 3.64 2.02 14.43
C LEU A 13 4.55 1.47 13.35
N ARG A 14 4.81 0.16 13.37
CA ARG A 14 5.61 -0.49 12.32
C ARG A 14 4.70 -1.21 11.35
N VAL A 15 4.57 -0.66 10.15
CA VAL A 15 3.61 -1.10 9.15
C VAL A 15 4.35 -1.33 7.83
N GLN A 16 4.25 -2.54 7.29
CA GLN A 16 4.94 -2.97 6.06
C GLN A 16 6.42 -2.53 6.00
N ASN A 17 7.19 -2.92 7.02
CA ASN A 17 8.62 -2.63 7.15
C ASN A 17 8.98 -1.13 7.27
N THR A 18 8.01 -0.22 7.34
CA THR A 18 8.21 1.22 7.54
C THR A 18 7.77 1.68 8.93
N ASN A 19 8.41 2.74 9.42
CA ASN A 19 8.05 3.38 10.69
C ASN A 19 7.06 4.51 10.41
N VAL A 20 5.87 4.41 10.98
CA VAL A 20 4.77 5.37 10.84
C VAL A 20 4.63 6.17 12.13
N ASP A 21 4.53 7.50 12.03
CA ASP A 21 4.34 8.39 13.18
C ASP A 21 2.88 8.39 13.63
N GLY A 22 2.64 7.97 14.88
CA GLY A 22 1.32 7.92 15.50
C GLY A 22 0.69 9.30 15.76
N LYS A 23 1.49 10.38 15.79
CA LYS A 23 1.00 11.74 16.04
C LYS A 23 0.23 12.31 14.85
N GLN A 24 0.49 11.83 13.64
CA GLN A 24 -0.16 12.33 12.44
C GLN A 24 -1.56 11.73 12.27
N LYS A 25 -2.42 12.43 11.52
CA LYS A 25 -3.71 11.87 11.09
C LYS A 25 -3.45 10.68 10.18
N ILE A 26 -4.33 9.68 10.24
CA ILE A 26 -4.20 8.40 9.52
C ILE A 26 -3.94 8.62 8.02
N MET A 27 -4.63 9.56 7.40
CA MET A 27 -4.45 9.88 5.97
C MET A 27 -3.02 10.26 5.59
N PHE A 28 -2.29 10.95 6.47
CA PHE A 28 -0.91 11.37 6.22
C PHE A 28 0.08 10.31 6.71
N ALA A 29 -0.20 9.70 7.86
CA ALA A 29 0.60 8.63 8.42
C ALA A 29 0.79 7.48 7.41
N MET A 30 -0.28 7.08 6.72
CA MET A 30 -0.25 6.02 5.71
C MET A 30 0.60 6.33 4.48
N THR A 31 0.92 7.60 4.21
CA THR A 31 1.75 7.98 3.04
C THR A 31 3.24 7.75 3.22
N SER A 32 3.67 7.41 4.44
CA SER A 32 5.05 6.99 4.72
C SER A 32 5.39 5.64 4.05
N ILE A 33 4.38 4.83 3.75
CA ILE A 33 4.53 3.56 3.05
C ILE A 33 4.69 3.84 1.55
N LYS A 34 5.81 3.41 0.97
CA LYS A 34 6.03 3.51 -0.49
C LYS A 34 4.90 2.80 -1.25
N GLY A 35 4.32 3.49 -2.22
CA GLY A 35 3.17 2.98 -2.99
C GLY A 35 1.81 3.46 -2.54
N ILE A 36 1.71 4.07 -1.36
CA ILE A 36 0.46 4.65 -0.85
C ILE A 36 0.55 6.17 -0.91
N GLY A 37 -0.23 6.77 -1.82
CA GLY A 37 -0.36 8.23 -1.90
C GLY A 37 -1.55 8.76 -1.10
N ARG A 38 -1.66 10.09 -0.96
CA ARG A 38 -2.77 10.76 -0.25
C ARG A 38 -4.16 10.36 -0.78
N ARG A 39 -4.29 10.20 -2.10
CA ARG A 39 -5.56 9.77 -2.74
C ARG A 39 -5.92 8.33 -2.38
N PHE A 40 -4.92 7.44 -2.42
CA PHE A 40 -5.12 6.02 -2.10
C PHE A 40 -5.42 5.82 -0.62
N ALA A 41 -4.68 6.50 0.26
CA ALA A 41 -4.92 6.49 1.71
C ALA A 41 -6.35 6.94 2.05
N ASN A 42 -6.85 7.99 1.41
CA ASN A 42 -8.22 8.49 1.66
C ASN A 42 -9.29 7.46 1.26
N ILE A 43 -9.16 6.83 0.09
CA ILE A 43 -10.09 5.78 -0.34
C ILE A 43 -9.97 4.55 0.55
N ALA A 44 -8.76 4.12 0.91
CA ALA A 44 -8.54 2.98 1.80
C ALA A 44 -9.17 3.20 3.18
N CYS A 45 -9.02 4.38 3.78
CA CYS A 45 -9.66 4.71 5.06
C CYS A 45 -11.19 4.69 4.95
N LYS A 46 -11.75 5.22 3.84
CA LYS A 46 -13.20 5.18 3.58
C LYS A 46 -13.75 3.78 3.33
N LYS A 47 -12.92 2.86 2.82
CA LYS A 47 -13.31 1.48 2.55
C LYS A 47 -13.13 0.56 3.75
N ALA A 48 -12.24 0.92 4.66
CA ALA A 48 -12.04 0.25 5.95
C ALA A 48 -12.98 0.78 7.05
N ASP A 49 -13.89 1.71 6.73
CA ASP A 49 -14.81 2.37 7.68
C ASP A 49 -14.09 3.03 8.88
N ILE A 50 -12.90 3.59 8.63
CA ILE A 50 -12.10 4.30 9.64
C ILE A 50 -12.29 5.80 9.48
N ASP A 51 -12.55 6.47 10.60
CA ASP A 51 -12.67 7.92 10.62
C ASP A 51 -11.33 8.61 10.31
N MET A 52 -11.34 9.51 9.34
CA MET A 52 -10.19 10.30 8.89
C MET A 52 -9.75 11.35 9.93
N SER A 53 -10.58 11.64 10.93
CA SER A 53 -10.26 12.60 12.00
C SER A 53 -9.33 12.01 13.06
N LYS A 54 -9.35 10.68 13.23
CA LYS A 54 -8.52 9.94 14.19
C LYS A 54 -7.02 10.06 13.88
N ARG A 55 -6.21 9.94 14.93
CA ARG A 55 -4.74 9.85 14.79
C ARG A 55 -4.31 8.41 14.56
N ALA A 56 -3.15 8.25 13.93
CA ALA A 56 -2.60 6.93 13.65
C ALA A 56 -2.32 6.14 14.94
N GLY A 57 -1.87 6.81 16.01
CA GLY A 57 -1.59 6.19 17.30
C GLY A 57 -2.81 5.81 18.13
N GLU A 58 -4.02 6.17 17.69
CA GLU A 58 -5.28 5.82 18.36
C GLU A 58 -5.97 4.60 17.72
N LEU A 59 -5.38 4.03 16.66
CA LEU A 59 -5.91 2.86 15.97
C LEU A 59 -5.70 1.58 16.78
N SER A 60 -6.74 0.75 16.82
CA SER A 60 -6.61 -0.63 17.28
C SER A 60 -5.86 -1.50 16.25
N ALA A 61 -5.25 -2.58 16.71
CA ALA A 61 -4.57 -3.53 15.81
C ALA A 61 -5.53 -4.13 14.76
N ALA A 62 -6.80 -4.36 15.12
CA ALA A 62 -7.80 -4.91 14.21
C ALA A 62 -8.20 -3.94 13.08
N GLU A 63 -8.34 -2.64 13.39
CA GLU A 63 -8.57 -1.61 12.37
C GLU A 63 -7.37 -1.48 11.43
N LEU A 64 -6.15 -1.60 11.97
CA LEU A 64 -4.91 -1.56 11.19
C LEU A 64 -4.81 -2.76 10.22
N ASP A 65 -5.10 -3.97 10.70
CA ASP A 65 -5.12 -5.18 9.86
C ASP A 65 -6.18 -5.09 8.76
N SER A 66 -7.37 -4.58 9.09
CA SER A 66 -8.43 -4.34 8.10
C SER A 66 -7.96 -3.37 7.01
N LEU A 67 -7.26 -2.30 7.38
CA LEU A 67 -6.61 -1.38 6.44
C LEU A 67 -5.59 -2.09 5.55
N MET A 68 -4.74 -2.95 6.13
CA MET A 68 -3.75 -3.71 5.37
C MET A 68 -4.39 -4.67 4.36
N VAL A 69 -5.49 -5.32 4.72
CA VAL A 69 -6.25 -6.19 3.80
C VAL A 69 -6.82 -5.39 2.64
N VAL A 70 -7.35 -4.19 2.89
CA VAL A 70 -7.86 -3.29 1.83
C VAL A 70 -6.74 -2.85 0.88
N VAL A 71 -5.57 -2.53 1.42
CA VAL A 71 -4.39 -2.15 0.63
C VAL A 71 -3.88 -3.32 -0.22
N ALA A 72 -3.84 -4.53 0.35
CA ALA A 72 -3.37 -5.73 -0.33
C ALA A 72 -4.32 -6.18 -1.46
N ASN A 73 -5.64 -6.06 -1.25
CA ASN A 73 -6.66 -6.56 -2.16
C ASN A 73 -7.64 -5.48 -2.63
N PRO A 74 -7.19 -4.40 -3.29
CA PRO A 74 -8.04 -3.23 -3.61
C PRO A 74 -9.24 -3.57 -4.50
N ARG A 75 -9.11 -4.60 -5.36
CA ARG A 75 -10.17 -5.03 -6.29
C ARG A 75 -11.38 -5.62 -5.57
N GLN A 76 -11.16 -6.29 -4.44
CA GLN A 76 -12.25 -6.85 -3.63
C GLN A 76 -13.11 -5.74 -3.00
N PHE A 77 -12.50 -4.59 -2.70
CA PHE A 77 -13.15 -3.43 -2.08
C PHE A 77 -13.73 -2.42 -3.09
N LYS A 78 -13.97 -2.87 -4.34
CA LYS A 78 -14.57 -2.08 -5.43
C LYS A 78 -13.75 -0.84 -5.81
N ILE A 79 -12.42 -0.90 -5.71
CA ILE A 79 -11.53 0.13 -6.25
C ILE A 79 -11.32 -0.16 -7.75
N PRO A 80 -11.49 0.83 -8.65
CA PRO A 80 -11.39 0.60 -10.08
C PRO A 80 -9.96 0.34 -10.54
N ASP A 81 -9.81 -0.50 -11.58
CA ASP A 81 -8.51 -0.99 -12.06
C ASP A 81 -7.56 0.13 -12.53
N TRP A 82 -8.10 1.25 -13.04
CA TRP A 82 -7.32 2.43 -13.45
C TRP A 82 -6.64 3.17 -12.30
N PHE A 83 -7.05 2.92 -11.05
CA PHE A 83 -6.51 3.56 -9.85
C PHE A 83 -5.32 2.82 -9.25
N LEU A 84 -5.02 1.61 -9.73
CA LEU A 84 -3.95 0.77 -9.21
C LEU A 84 -2.60 1.21 -9.79
N ASN A 85 -1.55 1.09 -8.98
CA ASN A 85 -0.18 1.47 -9.35
C ASN A 85 0.37 0.66 -10.53
N ARG A 86 0.02 -0.63 -10.64
CA ARG A 86 0.53 -1.52 -11.70
C ARG A 86 -0.63 -2.11 -12.49
N GLN A 87 -0.72 -1.69 -13.75
CA GLN A 87 -1.78 -2.08 -14.66
C GLN A 87 -1.20 -2.97 -15.75
N LYS A 88 -1.85 -4.11 -16.00
CA LYS A 88 -1.49 -5.08 -17.05
C LYS A 88 0.00 -5.46 -17.00
N ASP A 89 0.40 -6.19 -15.96
CA ASP A 89 1.74 -6.77 -15.91
C ASP A 89 2.04 -7.65 -17.14
N TYR A 90 3.26 -7.58 -17.67
CA TYR A 90 3.70 -8.41 -18.80
C TYR A 90 3.86 -9.89 -18.43
N LYS A 91 4.10 -10.22 -17.15
CA LYS A 91 4.19 -11.62 -16.69
C LYS A 91 2.81 -12.25 -16.47
N ASP A 92 2.02 -11.62 -15.60
CA ASP A 92 0.77 -12.20 -15.11
C ASP A 92 -0.49 -11.62 -15.77
N GLY A 93 -0.39 -10.52 -16.51
CA GLY A 93 -1.54 -9.79 -17.07
C GLY A 93 -2.44 -9.12 -16.03
N LYS A 94 -2.13 -9.26 -14.74
CA LYS A 94 -2.98 -8.81 -13.63
C LYS A 94 -2.76 -7.32 -13.32
N PHE A 95 -3.81 -6.71 -12.76
CA PHE A 95 -3.79 -5.37 -12.18
C PHE A 95 -3.59 -5.53 -10.67
N SER A 96 -2.53 -4.92 -10.13
CA SER A 96 -2.20 -5.04 -8.72
C SER A 96 -1.77 -3.71 -8.11
N GLN A 97 -2.13 -3.53 -6.84
CA GLN A 97 -1.51 -2.52 -6.01
C GLN A 97 -0.28 -3.14 -5.39
N VAL A 98 0.88 -2.64 -5.78
CA VAL A 98 2.15 -3.07 -5.21
C VAL A 98 2.54 -2.03 -4.15
N THR A 99 3.04 -2.50 -3.01
CA THR A 99 3.40 -1.65 -1.86
C THR A 99 4.78 -2.02 -1.33
N SER A 100 5.43 -1.07 -0.66
CA SER A 100 6.67 -1.23 0.12
C SER A 100 7.78 -1.96 -0.66
N ASN A 101 8.36 -3.03 -0.13
CA ASN A 101 9.49 -3.72 -0.75
C ASN A 101 9.14 -4.35 -2.11
N ALA A 102 7.90 -4.79 -2.28
CA ALA A 102 7.48 -5.37 -3.55
C ALA A 102 7.51 -4.34 -4.68
N LEU A 103 7.37 -3.03 -4.40
CA LEU A 103 7.52 -1.99 -5.41
C LEU A 103 8.96 -1.88 -5.89
N ASP A 104 9.90 -1.77 -4.95
CA ASP A 104 11.31 -1.60 -5.27
C ASP A 104 11.83 -2.84 -6.07
N ILE A 105 11.42 -4.05 -5.67
CA ILE A 105 11.73 -5.29 -6.41
C ILE A 105 11.16 -5.24 -7.81
N ASN A 106 9.87 -4.93 -7.96
CA ASN A 106 9.23 -4.92 -9.29
C ASN A 106 9.82 -3.85 -10.22
N LEU A 107 10.25 -2.71 -9.71
CA LEU A 107 10.95 -1.70 -10.50
C LEU A 107 12.30 -2.21 -11.02
N VAL A 108 13.09 -2.86 -10.17
CA VAL A 108 14.39 -3.39 -10.56
C VAL A 108 14.23 -4.59 -11.50
N THR A 109 13.42 -5.57 -11.11
CA THR A 109 13.24 -6.83 -11.83
C THR A 109 12.57 -6.65 -13.18
N SER A 110 11.60 -5.73 -13.31
CA SER A 110 10.96 -5.47 -14.61
C SER A 110 11.92 -4.98 -15.69
N MET A 111 12.96 -4.24 -15.33
CA MET A 111 13.97 -3.77 -16.27
C MET A 111 14.87 -4.92 -16.74
N VAL A 112 15.30 -5.77 -15.80
CA VAL A 112 16.24 -6.88 -16.07
C VAL A 112 15.55 -7.99 -16.85
N ASP A 113 14.32 -8.35 -16.48
CA ASP A 113 13.56 -9.43 -17.12
C ASP A 113 13.14 -9.09 -18.54
N PHE A 114 12.85 -7.81 -18.83
CA PHE A 114 12.55 -7.39 -20.20
C PHE A 114 13.76 -7.61 -21.13
N VAL A 115 14.96 -7.29 -20.65
CA VAL A 115 16.21 -7.53 -21.40
C VAL A 115 16.49 -9.03 -21.55
N LEU A 116 16.29 -9.82 -20.49
CA LEU A 116 16.50 -11.27 -20.52
C LEU A 116 15.50 -11.98 -21.45
N LEU A 117 14.21 -11.62 -21.44
CA LEU A 117 13.20 -12.16 -22.35
C LEU A 117 13.49 -11.83 -23.81
N ALA A 118 13.94 -10.61 -24.11
CA ALA A 118 14.37 -10.24 -25.46
C ALA A 118 15.59 -11.05 -25.91
N SER A 119 16.56 -11.27 -25.02
CA SER A 119 17.76 -12.09 -25.28
C SER A 119 17.42 -13.56 -25.56
N VAL A 120 16.53 -14.16 -24.76
CA VAL A 120 16.09 -15.56 -24.92
C VAL A 120 15.25 -15.74 -26.19
N SER A 121 14.40 -14.77 -26.56
CA SER A 121 13.64 -14.85 -27.82
C SER A 121 14.53 -14.76 -29.06
N ILE A 122 15.62 -13.99 -29.01
CA ILE A 122 16.60 -13.92 -30.12
C ILE A 122 17.37 -15.24 -30.22
N SER A 123 17.69 -15.89 -29.10
CA SER A 123 18.43 -17.16 -29.10
C SER A 123 17.61 -18.39 -29.52
N ASN A 124 16.27 -18.34 -29.43
CA ASN A 124 15.38 -19.42 -29.87
C ASN A 124 14.95 -19.31 -31.35
N HIS A 125 15.39 -18.27 -32.06
CA HIS A 125 15.14 -18.07 -33.49
C HIS A 125 16.38 -18.27 -34.39
N CYS A 126 17.49 -18.76 -33.83
CA CYS A 126 18.65 -19.27 -34.56
C CYS A 126 18.72 -20.80 -34.47
#